data_AF-A0A934YHT5-F1
#
_entry.id   AF-A0A934YHT5-F1
#
_cell.length_a   1.000
_cell.length_b   1.000
_cell.length_c   1.000
_cell.angle_alpha   90.00
_cell.angle_beta   90.00
_cell.angle_gamma   90.00
#
_symmetry.space_group_name_H-M   'P 1'
#
loop_
_entity.id
_entity.type
_entity.pdbx_description
1 polymer ?
#
loop_
_entity_poly.entity_id
_entity_poly.type
_entity_poly.pdbx_seq_one_letter_code
_entity_poly.pdbx_strand_id
1 'polypeptide(L)' 'MASSRELFRDTAPACDACGDELQPSSDDDLAHAPVGEGALLWWRDGRLREEKRPLCPPCAAAIGLTALTRWAIEEEGG' A
#
# COMPACT_ATOMS: atom_id res chain seq x y z
N MET A 1 16.63 28.22 1.24
CA MET A 1 15.91 27.94 -0.02
C MET A 1 16.32 26.54 -0.45
N ALA A 2 15.51 25.53 -0.13
CA ALA A 2 15.78 24.15 -0.54
C ALA A 2 15.70 24.07 -2.06
N SER A 3 16.72 23.49 -2.69
CA SER A 3 16.81 23.33 -4.14
C SER A 3 15.82 22.27 -4.59
N SER A 4 15.15 22.44 -5.74
CA SER A 4 14.20 21.46 -6.29
C SER A 4 14.81 20.06 -6.43
N ARG A 5 16.14 19.96 -6.51
CA ARG A 5 16.90 18.71 -6.55
C ARG A 5 16.81 17.86 -5.26
N GLU A 6 16.47 18.46 -4.12
CA GLU A 6 16.24 17.73 -2.86
C GLU A 6 14.87 17.03 -2.82
N LEU A 7 13.91 17.49 -3.64
CA LEU A 7 12.56 16.88 -3.75
C LEU A 7 12.54 15.63 -4.63
N PHE A 8 13.57 15.41 -5.45
CA PHE A 8 13.67 14.27 -6.39
C PHE A 8 14.69 13.23 -5.96
N ARG A 9 15.00 13.14 -4.67
CA ARG A 9 15.79 12.01 -4.18
C ARG A 9 14.94 10.75 -4.38
N ASP A 10 15.42 9.82 -5.21
CA ASP A 10 14.87 8.46 -5.30
C ASP A 10 14.89 7.88 -3.89
N THR A 11 13.75 7.99 -3.22
CA THR A 11 13.53 7.46 -1.89
C THR A 11 13.14 6.01 -2.12
N ALA A 12 13.76 5.09 -1.39
CA ALA A 12 13.37 3.69 -1.46
C ALA A 12 11.85 3.59 -1.27
N PRO A 13 11.15 2.75 -2.05
CA PRO A 13 9.71 2.59 -1.89
C PRO A 13 9.43 2.18 -0.45
N ALA A 14 8.48 2.83 0.23
CA ALA A 14 8.08 2.49 1.59
C ALA A 14 6.67 1.90 1.58
N CYS A 15 6.39 1.00 2.53
CA CYS A 15 5.07 0.44 2.74
C CYS A 15 4.10 1.58 3.09
N ASP A 16 2.99 1.71 2.36
CA ASP A 16 2.00 2.77 2.59
C ASP A 16 1.28 2.63 3.95
N ALA A 17 1.23 1.42 4.51
CA ALA A 17 0.52 1.15 5.74
C ALA A 17 1.37 1.33 7.01
N CYS A 18 2.60 0.79 7.04
CA CYS A 18 3.48 0.88 8.22
C CYS A 18 4.62 1.90 8.08
N GLY A 19 4.92 2.34 6.85
CA GLY A 19 6.02 3.27 6.58
C GLY A 19 7.41 2.64 6.47
N ASP A 20 7.52 1.31 6.65
CA ASP A 20 8.81 0.61 6.56
C ASP A 20 9.36 0.64 5.14
N GLU A 21 10.67 0.81 5.00
CA GLU A 21 11.36 0.74 3.70
C GLU A 21 11.20 -0.66 3.10
N LEU A 22 10.73 -0.71 1.86
CA LEU A 22 10.63 -1.94 1.09
C LEU A 22 11.95 -2.16 0.37
N GLN A 23 12.59 -3.28 0.68
CA GLN A 23 13.80 -3.68 -0.01
C GLN A 23 13.44 -4.62 -1.16
N PRO A 24 14.07 -4.47 -2.35
CA PRO A 24 13.97 -5.49 -3.37
C PRO A 24 14.49 -6.79 -2.77
N SER A 25 13.70 -7.85 -2.85
CA SER A 25 13.99 -9.14 -2.22
C SER A 25 15.40 -9.63 -2.58
N SER A 26 16.34 -9.56 -1.64
CA SER A 26 17.41 -10.56 -1.55
C SER A 26 16.82 -11.82 -0.91
N ASP A 27 17.31 -13.00 -1.29
CA ASP A 27 16.74 -14.31 -0.93
C ASP A 27 16.47 -14.53 0.58
N ASP A 28 17.04 -13.71 1.47
CA ASP A 28 16.91 -13.81 2.93
C ASP A 28 15.82 -12.91 3.58
N ASP A 29 15.30 -11.87 2.91
CA ASP A 29 14.41 -10.87 3.55
C ASP A 29 13.06 -10.69 2.82
N LEU A 30 12.26 -11.76 2.79
CA LEU A 30 10.92 -11.77 2.21
C LEU A 30 9.90 -10.92 2.97
N ALA A 31 10.15 -10.56 4.22
CA ALA A 31 9.22 -9.81 5.06
C ALA A 31 8.99 -8.37 4.60
N HIS A 32 9.92 -7.80 3.82
CA HIS A 32 9.89 -6.41 3.33
C HIS A 32 9.94 -6.31 1.80
N ALA A 33 9.86 -7.45 1.11
CA ALA A 33 9.74 -7.47 -0.34
C ALA A 33 8.36 -6.90 -0.76
N PRO A 34 8.26 -6.07 -1.80
CA PRO A 34 6.96 -5.66 -2.32
C PRO A 34 6.25 -6.88 -2.95
N VAL A 35 5.27 -7.45 -2.24
CA VAL A 35 4.47 -8.61 -2.72
C VAL A 35 3.05 -8.23 -3.13
N GLY A 36 2.62 -7.00 -2.81
CA GLY A 36 1.28 -6.52 -3.15
C GLY A 36 1.18 -5.00 -3.20
N GLU A 37 0.14 -4.52 -3.86
CA GLU A 37 -0.22 -3.11 -3.96
C GLU A 37 -1.59 -2.88 -3.32
N GLY A 38 -1.68 -1.93 -2.40
CA GLY A 38 -2.96 -1.33 -2.01
C GLY A 38 -3.40 -0.32 -3.07
N ALA A 39 -4.70 -0.06 -3.17
CA ALA A 39 -5.24 0.96 -4.08
C ALA A 39 -6.10 1.96 -3.30
N LEU A 40 -5.75 3.24 -3.41
CA LEU A 40 -6.58 4.36 -2.97
C LEU A 40 -7.53 4.71 -4.11
N LEU A 41 -8.84 4.67 -3.83
CA LEU A 41 -9.89 4.98 -4.80
C LEU A 41 -10.65 6.23 -4.37
N TRP A 42 -10.79 7.21 -5.26
CA TRP A 42 -11.59 8.40 -4.98
C TRP A 42 -12.22 9.00 -6.24
N TRP A 43 -13.33 9.70 -6.08
CA TRP A 43 -13.99 10.38 -7.19
C TRP A 43 -13.48 11.81 -7.33
N ARG A 44 -13.16 12.21 -8.57
CA ARG A 44 -12.82 13.60 -8.90
C ARG A 44 -13.34 13.92 -10.30
N ASP A 45 -14.08 15.01 -10.43
CA ASP A 45 -14.64 15.51 -11.71
C ASP A 45 -15.45 14.44 -12.44
N GLY A 46 -16.25 13.66 -11.71
CA GLY A 46 -17.07 12.58 -12.27
C GLY A 46 -16.27 11.36 -12.76
N ARG A 47 -14.98 11.25 -12.41
CA ARG A 47 -14.12 10.11 -12.74
C ARG A 47 -13.61 9.46 -11.47
N LEU A 48 -13.65 8.13 -11.43
CA LEU A 48 -12.94 7.36 -10.41
C LEU A 48 -11.44 7.45 -10.69
N ARG A 49 -10.67 7.80 -9.67
CA ARG A 49 -9.22 7.81 -9.66
C ARG A 49 -8.73 6.64 -8.83
N GLU A 50 -7.68 6.00 -9.32
CA GLU A 50 -6.99 4.90 -8.66
C GLU A 50 -5.52 5.28 -8.53
N GLU A 51 -4.98 5.17 -7.32
CA GLU A 51 -3.56 5.28 -7.04
C GLU A 51 -3.09 4.04 -6.31
N LYS A 52 -2.21 3.29 -6.97
CA LYS A 52 -1.62 2.08 -6.40
C LYS A 52 -0.41 2.44 -5.55
N ARG A 53 -0.31 1.83 -4.38
CA ARG A 53 0.74 2.07 -3.39
C ARG A 53 1.29 0.75 -2.88
N PRO A 54 2.61 0.61 -2.74
CA PRO A 54 3.22 -0.66 -2.39
C PRO A 54 2.98 -1.00 -0.92
N LEU A 55 2.81 -2.29 -0.63
CA LEU A 55 2.63 -2.82 0.72
C LEU A 55 3.61 -3.95 0.99
N CYS A 56 4.13 -4.02 2.23
CA CYS A 56 4.85 -5.20 2.70
C CYS A 56 3.87 -6.38 2.89
N PRO A 57 4.35 -7.64 2.83
CA PRO A 57 3.52 -8.83 2.96
C PRO A 57 2.59 -8.84 4.18
N PRO A 58 3.05 -8.51 5.41
CA PRO A 58 2.17 -8.53 6.57
C PRO A 58 1.06 -7.47 6.49
N CYS A 59 1.35 -6.26 6.00
CA CYS A 59 0.34 -5.23 5.84
C CYS A 59 -0.67 -5.56 4.74
N ALA A 60 -0.20 -6.10 3.61
CA ALA A 60 -1.08 -6.56 2.52
C ALA A 60 -2.06 -7.64 3.02
N ALA A 61 -1.57 -8.63 3.76
CA ALA A 61 -2.41 -9.68 4.34
C ALA A 61 -3.40 -9.14 5.38
N ALA A 62 -2.95 -8.28 6.31
CA ALA A 62 -3.80 -7.72 7.35
C ALA A 62 -4.95 -6.88 6.79
N ILE A 63 -4.67 -6.04 5.79
CA ILE A 63 -5.68 -5.22 5.11
C ILE A 63 -6.68 -6.12 4.36
N GLY A 64 -6.18 -7.09 3.59
CA GLY A 64 -7.02 -8.02 2.83
C GLY A 64 -7.97 -8.82 3.72
N LEU A 65 -7.45 -9.40 4.82
CA LEU A 65 -8.26 -10.15 5.78
C LEU A 65 -9.30 -9.25 6.47
N THR A 66 -8.90 -8.04 6.88
CA THR A 66 -9.83 -7.08 7.50
C THR A 66 -10.98 -6.71 6.56
N ALA A 67 -10.68 -6.48 5.27
CA ALA A 67 -11.69 -6.17 4.27
C ALA A 67 -12.69 -7.33 4.09
N LEU A 68 -12.19 -8.56 3.98
CA LEU A 68 -13.03 -9.76 3.87
C LEU A 68 -13.91 -9.98 5.10
N THR A 69 -13.36 -9.79 6.30
CA THR A 69 -14.14 -9.89 7.55
C THR A 69 -15.24 -8.84 7.62
N ARG A 70 -14.96 -7.59 7.21
CA ARG A 70 -15.99 -6.54 7.19
C ARG A 70 -17.11 -6.84 6.21
N TRP A 71 -16.78 -7.32 5.00
CA TRP A 71 -17.79 -7.75 4.04
C TRP A 71 -18.66 -8.87 4.63
N ALA A 72 -18.06 -9.90 5.22
CA ALA A 72 -18.82 -11.00 5.82
C ALA A 72 -19.83 -10.52 6.88
N ILE A 73 -19.47 -9.51 7.69
CA ILE A 73 -20.36 -8.93 8.71
C ILE A 73 -21.54 -8.17 8.07
N GLU A 74 -21.34 -7.52 6.93
CA GLU A 74 -22.41 -6.82 6.20
C GLU A 74 -23.44 -7.79 5.60
N GLU A 75 -23.06 -9.04 5.30
CA GLU A 75 -23.94 -10.06 4.71
C GLU A 75 -24.82 -10.80 5.74
N GLU A 76 -24.49 -10.75 7.04
CA GLU A 76 -25.27 -11.38 8.13
C GLU A 76 -26.37 -10.46 8.71
N GLY A 77 -26.45 -9.20 8.27
CA GLY A 77 -27.39 -8.18 8.75
C GLY A 77 -28.58 -7.88 7.83
N GLY A 78 -28.94 -8.82 6.96
CA GLY A 78 -30.12 -8.75 6.06
C GLY A 78 -31.38 -9.33 6.68
#